data_AF-A0A2V6AHV8-F1
#
_entry.id   AF-A0A2V6AHV8-F1
#
_cell.length_a   1.000
_cell.length_b   1.000
_cell.length_c   1.000
_cell.angle_alpha   90.00
_cell.angle_beta   90.00
_cell.angle_gamma   90.00
#
_symmetry.space_group_name_H-M   'P 1'
#
loop_
_entity.id
_entity.type
_entity.pdbx_description
1 polymer ?
#
loop_
_entity_poly.entity_id
_entity_poly.type
_entity_poly.pdbx_seq_one_letter_code
_entity_poly.pdbx_strand_id
1 'polypeptide(L)'
;MAKRVCYVHIGPHKTGTTSIQWFLKENRAELLKHGYFVPESGTNRGAHHAIARKLCRQPVWRHQKLAAAHLFRFIIGPRPHE
;
A
#
# COMPACT_ATOMS: atom_id res chain seq x y z
N MET A 1 20.88 2.99 10.19
CA MET A 1 19.59 2.41 9.75
C MET A 1 19.51 2.49 8.24
N ALA A 2 19.14 1.41 7.55
CA ALA A 2 18.91 1.47 6.10
C ALA A 2 17.68 2.34 5.79
N LYS A 3 17.78 3.19 4.76
CA LYS A 3 16.68 4.06 4.32
C LYS A 3 15.56 3.21 3.72
N ARG A 4 14.34 3.32 4.25
CA ARG A 4 13.14 2.71 3.64
C ARG A 4 12.59 3.66 2.58
N VAL A 5 12.22 3.12 1.42
CA VAL A 5 11.66 3.88 0.31
C VAL A 5 10.17 3.55 0.17
N CYS A 6 9.33 4.58 0.10
CA CYS A 6 7.91 4.44 -0.16
C CYS A 6 7.60 5.02 -1.55
N TYR A 7 7.16 4.17 -2.47
CA TYR A 7 6.74 4.60 -3.79
C TYR A 7 5.26 4.97 -3.77
N VAL A 8 4.95 6.18 -4.22
CA VAL A 8 3.56 6.68 -4.27
C VAL A 8 3.22 6.97 -5.73
N HIS A 9 2.18 6.32 -6.22
CA HIS A 9 1.58 6.68 -7.51
C HIS A 9 0.54 7.79 -7.30
N ILE A 10 0.73 8.91 -7.99
CA ILE A 10 -0.19 10.05 -8.02
C ILE A 10 -0.48 10.44 -9.47
N GLY A 11 -1.71 10.84 -9.77
CA GLY A 11 -2.10 11.29 -11.09
C GLY A 11 -3.56 11.75 -11.13
N PRO A 12 -3.95 12.57 -12.13
CA PRO A 12 -5.33 12.99 -12.29
C PRO A 12 -6.25 11.81 -12.62
N HIS A 13 -7.54 11.99 -12.39
CA HIS A 13 -8.53 10.95 -12.70
C HIS A 13 -8.50 10.62 -14.21
N LYS A 14 -8.67 9.33 -14.53
CA LYS A 14 -8.67 8.76 -15.90
C LYS A 14 -7.32 8.71 -16.63
N THR A 15 -6.18 8.88 -15.95
CA THR A 15 -4.85 8.68 -16.57
C THR A 15 -4.26 7.29 -16.33
N GLY A 16 -5.09 6.24 -16.41
CA GLY A 16 -4.62 4.86 -16.21
C GLY A 16 -4.37 4.45 -14.75
N THR A 17 -4.85 5.22 -13.77
CA THR A 17 -4.74 4.90 -12.33
C THR A 17 -5.32 3.52 -11.99
N THR A 18 -6.40 3.12 -12.67
CA THR A 18 -7.00 1.79 -12.52
C THR A 18 -6.03 0.69 -12.99
N SER A 19 -5.39 0.86 -14.15
CA SER A 19 -4.49 -0.15 -14.72
C SER A 19 -3.30 -0.43 -13.79
N ILE A 20 -2.66 0.61 -13.26
CA ILE A 20 -1.54 0.44 -12.33
C ILE A 20 -1.99 -0.15 -10.98
N GLN A 21 -3.16 0.23 -10.47
CA GLN A 21 -3.72 -0.33 -9.23
C GLN A 21 -4.01 -1.83 -9.35
N TRP A 22 -4.53 -2.28 -10.49
CA TRP A 22 -4.75 -3.71 -10.77
C TRP A 22 -3.43 -4.45 -10.95
N PHE A 23 -2.50 -3.92 -11.75
CA PHE A 23 -1.18 -4.52 -11.94
C PHE A 23 -0.47 -4.78 -10.60
N LEU A 24 -0.40 -3.76 -9.73
CA LEU A 24 0.22 -3.88 -8.40
C LEU A 24 -0.53 -4.86 -7.50
N LYS A 25 -1.86 -4.95 -7.63
CA LYS A 25 -2.69 -5.86 -6.84
C LYS A 25 -2.52 -7.32 -7.28
N GLU A 26 -2.48 -7.58 -8.57
CA GLU A 26 -2.42 -8.93 -9.12
C GLU A 26 -1.02 -9.53 -9.02
N ASN A 27 0.02 -8.69 -9.09
CA ASN A 27 1.42 -9.14 -9.10
C ASN A 27 2.10 -9.07 -7.71
N ARG A 28 1.33 -8.95 -6.61
CA ARG A 28 1.87 -8.79 -5.24
C ARG A 28 2.91 -9.84 -4.85
N ALA A 29 2.59 -11.10 -5.09
CA ALA A 29 3.45 -12.22 -4.71
C ALA A 29 4.77 -12.17 -5.46
N GLU A 30 4.72 -11.82 -6.75
CA GLU A 30 5.92 -11.68 -7.58
C GLU A 30 6.74 -10.45 -7.16
N LEU A 31 6.09 -9.30 -7.00
CA LEU A 31 6.71 -8.08 -6.51
C LEU A 31 7.42 -8.27 -5.17
N LEU A 32 6.84 -9.06 -4.25
CA LEU A 32 7.45 -9.35 -2.96
C LEU A 32 8.75 -10.15 -3.10
N LYS A 33 8.83 -11.11 -4.04
CA LYS A 33 10.08 -11.84 -4.34
C LYS A 33 11.19 -10.91 -4.85
N HIS A 34 10.81 -9.83 -5.55
CA HIS A 34 11.72 -8.79 -6.02
C HIS A 34 11.96 -7.67 -4.98
N GLY A 35 11.49 -7.83 -3.74
CA GLY A 35 11.70 -6.88 -2.65
C GLY A 35 10.70 -5.71 -2.57
N TYR A 36 9.64 -5.75 -3.38
CA TYR A 36 8.59 -4.73 -3.38
C TYR A 36 7.36 -5.20 -2.61
N PHE A 37 7.15 -4.58 -1.45
CA PHE A 37 5.93 -4.81 -0.67
C PHE A 37 4.78 -3.92 -1.15
N VAL A 38 3.68 -4.54 -1.57
CA VAL A 38 2.42 -3.84 -1.87
C VAL A 38 1.43 -4.10 -0.73
N PRO A 39 0.84 -3.08 -0.09
CA PRO A 39 -0.07 -3.29 1.06
C PRO A 39 -1.38 -3.93 0.61
N GLU A 40 -1.82 -5.04 1.21
CA GLU A 40 -3.10 -5.67 0.84
C GLU A 40 -4.29 -4.97 1.47
N SER A 41 -4.06 -4.55 2.71
CA SER A 41 -5.01 -3.89 3.55
C SER A 41 -5.31 -2.48 3.01
N GLY A 42 -6.57 -2.05 3.08
CA GLY A 42 -7.01 -0.69 2.77
C GLY A 42 -7.26 -0.47 1.29
N THR A 43 -7.31 -1.56 0.52
CA THR A 43 -7.54 -1.53 -0.91
C THR A 43 -9.03 -1.44 -1.25
N ASN A 44 -9.37 -0.51 -2.14
CA ASN A 44 -10.63 -0.51 -2.89
C ASN A 44 -10.29 -0.56 -4.37
N ARG A 45 -10.55 -1.69 -5.03
CA ARG A 45 -10.14 -1.95 -6.43
C ARG A 45 -8.64 -1.70 -6.69
N GLY A 46 -7.79 -2.00 -5.69
CA GLY A 46 -6.34 -1.77 -5.75
C GLY A 46 -5.88 -0.38 -5.29
N ALA A 47 -6.79 0.58 -5.06
CA ALA A 47 -6.46 1.90 -4.52
C ALA A 47 -6.37 1.92 -2.99
N HIS A 48 -5.37 2.59 -2.41
CA HIS A 48 -5.11 2.64 -0.97
C HIS A 48 -5.55 3.93 -0.26
N HIS A 49 -6.69 4.50 -0.65
CA HIS A 49 -7.15 5.78 -0.09
C HIS A 49 -7.28 5.76 1.45
N ALA A 50 -7.65 4.62 2.03
CA ALA A 50 -7.77 4.47 3.48
C ALA A 50 -6.42 4.60 4.20
N ILE A 51 -5.33 4.10 3.60
CA ILE A 51 -3.97 4.24 4.14
C ILE A 51 -3.54 5.70 4.10
N ALA A 52 -3.71 6.37 2.95
CA ALA A 52 -3.37 7.78 2.79
C ALA A 52 -4.11 8.67 3.80
N ARG A 53 -5.43 8.47 3.94
CA ARG A 53 -6.24 9.18 4.95
C ARG A 53 -5.74 8.97 6.37
N LYS A 54 -5.42 7.72 6.74
CA LYS A 54 -4.92 7.40 8.08
C LYS A 54 -3.56 8.06 8.35
N LEU A 55 -2.65 8.07 7.38
CA LEU A 55 -1.37 8.77 7.48
C LEU A 55 -1.55 10.29 7.65
N CYS A 56 -2.54 10.87 6.96
CA CYS A 56 -2.91 12.29 7.09
C CYS A 56 -3.81 12.59 8.30
N ARG A 57 -4.02 11.63 9.21
CA ARG A 57 -4.90 11.76 10.40
C ARG A 57 -6.35 12.14 10.07
N GLN A 58 -6.83 11.77 8.87
CA GLN A 58 -8.20 11.99 8.42
C GLN A 58 -9.12 10.82 8.81
N PRO A 59 -10.43 11.06 8.98
CA PRO A 59 -11.39 10.01 9.28
C PRO A 59 -11.50 8.98 8.14
N VAL A 60 -11.54 7.71 8.53
CA VAL A 60 -11.80 6.57 7.65
C VAL A 60 -13.10 5.88 8.05
N TRP A 61 -13.92 5.53 7.06
CA TRP A 61 -15.23 4.91 7.26
C TRP A 61 -15.09 3.49 7.87
N ARG A 62 -16.10 3.03 8.60
CA ARG A 62 -16.04 1.82 9.45
C ARG A 62 -15.63 0.55 8.69
N HIS A 63 -16.05 0.40 7.42
CA HIS A 63 -15.68 -0.72 6.55
C HIS A 63 -14.22 -0.69 6.06
N GLN A 64 -13.50 0.42 6.25
CA GLN A 64 -12.10 0.61 5.83
C GLN A 64 -11.09 0.51 6.99
N LYS A 65 -11.58 0.35 8.24
CA LYS A 65 -10.75 0.38 9.47
C LYS A 65 -9.92 -0.89 9.71
N LEU A 66 -10.38 -2.06 9.25
CA LEU A 66 -9.69 -3.34 9.48
C LEU A 66 -8.37 -3.48 8.71
N ALA A 67 -8.03 -2.47 7.93
CA ALA A 67 -7.21 -2.65 6.75
C ALA A 67 -5.87 -1.87 6.84
N ALA A 68 -5.28 -1.77 8.02
CA ALA A 68 -4.00 -1.06 8.20
C ALA A 68 -3.06 -1.73 9.23
N ALA A 69 -3.17 -3.04 9.45
CA ALA A 69 -2.40 -3.73 10.49
C ALA A 69 -1.00 -4.20 10.02
N HIS A 70 -0.81 -4.56 8.74
CA HIS A 70 0.47 -5.11 8.27
C HIS A 70 1.49 -4.06 7.79
N LEU A 71 1.05 -2.85 7.44
CA LEU A 71 1.93 -1.79 6.94
C LEU A 71 2.96 -1.37 8.00
N PHE A 72 2.53 -1.25 9.27
CA PHE A 72 3.40 -0.79 10.34
C PHE A 72 4.51 -1.80 10.64
N ARG A 73 4.22 -3.11 10.74
CA ARG A 73 5.27 -4.13 10.95
C ARG A 73 6.36 -4.08 9.86
N PHE A 74 5.98 -3.76 8.61
CA PHE A 74 6.94 -3.67 7.51
C PHE A 74 7.66 -2.31 7.39
N ILE A 75 7.13 -1.24 8.01
CA ILE A 75 7.76 0.09 8.05
C ILE A 75 8.65 0.29 9.28
N ILE A 76 8.38 -0.41 10.38
CA ILE A 76 9.17 -0.29 11.64
C ILE A 76 9.81 -1.59 12.13
N GLY A 77 9.40 -2.77 11.64
CA GLY A 77 9.98 -4.06 12.04
C GLY A 77 11.27 -4.44 11.28
N PRO A 78 12.03 -5.44 11.77
CA PRO A 78 13.24 -5.95 11.12
C PRO A 78 12.91 -6.58 9.75
N ARG A 79 13.87 -6.56 8.82
CA ARG A 79 13.71 -7.13 7.49
C ARG A 79 13.49 -8.65 7.61
N PRO A 80 12.49 -9.24 6.93
CA PRO A 80 12.25 -10.69 7.00
C PRO A 80 13.32 -11.55 6.28
N HIS A 81 14.43 -10.96 5.82
CA HIS A 81 15.49 -11.61 5.05
C HIS A 81 16.90 -11.14 5.45
N GLU A 82 17.11 -10.77 6.72
CA GLU A 82 18.44 -10.64 7.34
C GLU A 82 18.63 -11.67 8.44
#